data_AF-A0A8X6M9K3-F1
#
_entry.id   AF-A0A8X6M9K3-F1
#
_cell.length_a   1.000
_cell.length_b   1.000
_cell.length_c   1.000
_cell.angle_alpha   90.00
_cell.angle_beta   90.00
_cell.angle_gamma   90.00
#
_symmetry.space_group_name_H-M   'P 1'
#
loop_
_entity.id
_entity.type
_entity.pdbx_description
1 polymer ?
#
loop_
_entity_poly.entity_id
_entity_poly.type
_entity_poly.pdbx_seq_one_letter_code
_entity_poly.pdbx_strand_id
1 'polypeptide(L)' 'DAHPSNHAAIQSLVHAMRLGPNVPAPCCVPSETKPLTLLYFDENNSLVLKNYPNMIVEKCACR' A
#
# COMPACT_ATOMS: atom_id res chain seq x y z
N ASP A 1 -7.01 -13.20 -1.54
CA ASP A 1 -7.47 -12.73 -2.85
C ASP A 1 -6.78 -11.44 -3.22
N ALA A 2 -5.83 -11.50 -4.16
CA ALA A 2 -5.25 -10.29 -4.75
C ALA A 2 -6.19 -9.83 -5.87
N HIS A 3 -6.90 -8.72 -5.66
CA HIS A 3 -7.74 -8.10 -6.68
C HIS A 3 -6.94 -6.96 -7.34
N PRO A 4 -6.20 -7.20 -8.44
CA PRO A 4 -5.57 -6.13 -9.19
C PRO A 4 -6.64 -5.15 -9.69
N SER A 5 -6.30 -3.87 -9.80
CA SER A 5 -7.17 -2.93 -10.53
C SER A 5 -7.23 -3.33 -12.01
N ASN A 6 -8.27 -2.89 -12.73
CA ASN A 6 -8.32 -3.04 -14.18
C ASN A 6 -7.06 -2.45 -14.85
N HIS A 7 -6.57 -1.33 -14.32
CA HIS A 7 -5.32 -0.71 -14.77
C HIS A 7 -4.12 -1.65 -14.57
N ALA A 8 -3.94 -2.22 -13.38
CA ALA A 8 -2.85 -3.15 -13.08
C ALA A 8 -2.91 -4.41 -13.95
N ALA A 9 -4.12 -4.92 -14.24
CA ALA A 9 -4.32 -6.06 -15.12
C ALA A 9 -3.87 -5.74 -16.57
N ILE A 10 -4.31 -4.61 -17.13
CA ILE A 10 -3.91 -4.16 -18.47
C ILE A 10 -2.41 -3.83 -18.51
N GLN A 11 -1.88 -3.14 -17.51
CA GLN A 11 -0.47 -2.79 -17.44
C GLN A 11 0.42 -4.04 -17.36
N SER A 12 0.01 -5.07 -16.58
CA SER A 12 0.72 -6.35 -16.54
C SER A 12 0.79 -7.00 -17.93
N LEU A 13 -0.31 -6.98 -18.70
CA LEU A 13 -0.34 -7.48 -20.07
C LEU A 13 0.58 -6.69 -21.00
N VAL A 14 0.48 -5.35 -20.99
CA VAL A 14 1.30 -4.46 -21.82
C VAL A 14 2.80 -4.63 -21.50
N HIS A 15 3.14 -4.75 -20.22
CA HIS A 15 4.50 -5.02 -19.75
C HIS A 15 5.01 -6.37 -20.26
N ALA A 16 4.25 -7.46 -20.05
CA ALA A 16 4.64 -8.81 -20.42
C ALA A 16 4.81 -8.98 -21.95
N MET A 17 3.96 -8.31 -22.73
CA MET A 17 3.98 -8.39 -24.19
C MET A 17 4.85 -7.30 -24.85
N ARG A 18 5.48 -6.41 -24.07
CA ARG A 18 6.28 -5.27 -24.56
C ARG A 18 5.54 -4.40 -25.58
N LEU A 19 4.25 -4.15 -25.35
CA LEU A 19 3.36 -3.42 -26.26
C LEU A 19 3.50 -1.89 -26.19
N GLY A 20 4.54 -1.39 -25.52
CA GLY A 20 4.85 0.03 -25.44
C GLY A 20 6.25 0.25 -24.87
N PRO A 21 6.90 1.39 -25.20
CA PRO A 21 8.21 1.70 -24.65
C PRO A 21 8.10 1.91 -23.14
N ASN A 22 9.02 1.27 -22.40
CA ASN A 22 9.26 1.52 -20.97
C ASN A 22 8.04 1.36 -20.03
N VAL A 23 7.09 0.47 -20.34
CA VAL A 23 5.98 0.16 -19.42
C VAL A 23 6.49 -0.77 -18.31
N PRO A 24 6.48 -0.40 -17.03
CA PRO A 24 6.94 -1.26 -15.93
C PRO A 24 5.86 -2.25 -15.50
N ALA A 25 6.26 -3.29 -14.76
CA ALA A 25 5.31 -4.16 -14.07
C ALA A 25 4.51 -3.36 -13.01
N PRO A 26 3.26 -3.72 -12.72
CA PRO A 26 2.50 -3.17 -11.59
C PRO A 26 3.25 -3.34 -10.26
N CYS A 27 3.07 -2.41 -9.34
CA CYS A 27 3.74 -2.46 -8.04
C CYS A 27 2.91 -3.21 -7.01
N CYS A 28 3.58 -4.02 -6.17
CA CYS A 28 2.97 -4.63 -4.99
C CYS A 28 2.92 -3.58 -3.87
N VAL A 29 1.71 -3.14 -3.51
CA VAL A 29 1.50 -2.10 -2.49
C VAL A 29 0.45 -2.56 -1.47
N PRO A 30 0.45 -2.01 -0.24
CA PRO A 30 -0.58 -2.33 0.74
C PRO A 30 -1.98 -2.04 0.21
N SER A 31 -2.88 -3.02 0.36
CA SER A 31 -4.31 -2.89 0.02
C SER A 31 -5.20 -2.84 1.24
N GLU A 32 -4.78 -3.50 2.32
CA GLU A 32 -5.43 -3.47 3.63
C GLU A 32 -4.38 -3.26 4.70
N THR A 33 -4.69 -2.39 5.67
CA THR A 33 -3.80 -2.06 6.78
C THR A 33 -4.61 -1.92 8.06
N LYS A 34 -4.00 -2.23 9.21
CA LYS A 34 -4.59 -1.99 10.53
C LYS A 34 -3.86 -0.87 11.28
N PRO A 35 -4.53 -0.21 12.24
CA PRO A 35 -3.89 0.80 13.08
C PRO A 35 -2.92 0.19 14.10
N LEU A 36 -2.01 1.02 14.63
CA LEU A 36 -1.15 0.72 15.77
C LEU A 36 -1.39 1.76 16.87
N THR A 37 -1.60 1.29 18.11
CA THR A 37 -1.71 2.14 19.29
C THR A 37 -0.32 2.50 19.80
N LEU A 38 -0.02 3.79 19.90
CA LEU A 38 1.23 4.31 20.42
C LEU A 38 0.98 5.09 21.71
N LEU A 39 1.81 4.86 22.72
CA LEU A 39 1.93 5.69 23.92
C LEU A 39 3.24 6.47 23.82
N TYR A 40 3.19 7.80 23.83
CA TYR A 40 4.37 8.64 23.67
C TYR A 40 4.17 10.02 24.32
N PHE A 41 5.26 10.78 24.49
CA PHE A 41 5.19 12.20 24.86
C PHE A 41 5.13 13.07 23.60
N ASP A 42 4.17 13.99 23.53
CA ASP A 42 4.08 14.93 22.41
C ASP A 42 5.04 16.13 22.54
N GLU A 43 4.99 17.06 21.59
CA GLU A 43 5.85 18.25 21.56
C GLU A 43 5.67 19.18 22.78
N ASN A 44 4.53 19.06 23.47
CA ASN A 44 4.24 19.80 24.70
C ASN A 44 4.58 18.99 25.96
N ASN A 45 5.34 17.89 25.81
CA ASN A 45 5.73 16.97 26.86
C ASN A 45 4.54 16.34 27.61
N SER A 46 3.40 16.20 26.92
CA SER A 46 2.18 15.57 27.45
C SER A 46 2.13 14.09 27.08
N LEU A 47 1.72 13.23 28.02
CA LEU A 47 1.56 11.79 27.77
C LEU A 47 0.31 11.54 26.91
N VAL A 48 0.50 10.99 25.72
CA VAL A 48 -0.55 10.75 24.73
C VAL A 48 -0.64 9.26 24.39
N LEU A 49 -1.85 8.73 24.45
CA LEU A 49 -2.20 7.42 23.89
C LEU A 49 -3.02 7.63 22.60
N LYS A 50 -2.52 7.17 21.46
CA LYS A 50 -3.13 7.44 20.15
C LYS A 50 -3.09 6.23 19.21
N ASN A 51 -4.18 6.02 18.47
CA ASN A 51 -4.25 5.04 17.40
C ASN A 51 -3.83 5.68 16.08
N TYR A 52 -2.74 5.20 15.49
CA TYR A 52 -2.24 5.64 14.18
C TYR A 52 -2.74 4.69 13.09
N PRO A 53 -3.54 5.16 12.11
CA PRO A 53 -4.01 4.34 11.01
C PRO A 53 -2.87 3.99 10.05
N ASN A 54 -3.06 2.95 9.24
CA ASN A 54 -2.15 2.55 8.16
C ASN A 54 -0.72 2.17 8.61
N MET A 55 -0.57 1.62 9.82
CA MET A 55 0.75 1.32 10.40
C MET A 55 1.19 -0.12 10.18
N ILE A 56 0.25 -1.07 10.06
CA ILE A 56 0.57 -2.49 9.88
C ILE A 56 -0.14 -2.98 8.62
N VAL A 57 0.62 -3.59 7.71
CA VAL A 57 0.08 -4.18 6.48
C VAL A 57 -0.59 -5.51 6.78
N GLU A 58 -1.86 -5.64 6.38
CA GLU A 58 -2.61 -6.89 6.50
C GLU A 58 -2.65 -7.63 5.16
N LYS A 59 -2.79 -6.91 4.04
CA LYS A 59 -2.76 -7.47 2.69
C LYS A 59 -2.10 -6.53 1.69
N CYS A 60 -1.56 -7.11 0.63
CA CYS A 60 -1.01 -6.39 -0.52
C CYS A 60 -1.80 -6.69 -1.79
N ALA A 61 -1.78 -5.75 -2.75
CA ALA A 61 -2.31 -5.94 -4.09
C ALA A 61 -1.41 -5.28 -5.14
N CYS A 62 -1.51 -5.76 -6.39
CA CYS A 62 -0.87 -5.11 -7.52
C CYS A 62 -1.67 -3.86 -7.94
N ARG A 63 -0.98 -2.71 -8.06
CA ARG A 63 -1.55 -1.44 -8.51
C ARG A 63 -0.80 -0.89 -9.72
#